data_AF-A0A447QQT4-F1
#
_entry.id   AF-A0A447QQT4-F1
#
_cell.length_a   1.000
_cell.length_b   1.000
_cell.length_c   1.000
_cell.angle_alpha   90.00
_cell.angle_beta   90.00
_cell.angle_gamma   90.00
#
_symmetry.space_group_name_H-M   'P 1'
#
loop_
_entity.id
_entity.type
_entity.pdbx_description
1 polymer ?
#
loop_
_entity_poly.entity_id
_entity_poly.type
_entity_poly.pdbx_seq_one_letter_code
_entity_poly.pdbx_strand_id
1 'polypeptide(L)'
;MVQRAQYYLLGERAIVLELAPPVTLPSQQRIWALAEKFNHHPHVQEVVPGMNNLTLLLQTPQADIAALLEQLREAGRAVKRWCRRRARWRFR
;
A
#
# COMPACT_ATOMS: atom_id res chain seq x y z
N MET A 1 -18.24 -1.42 7.29
CA MET A 1 -17.52 -0.15 7.51
C MET A 1 -16.38 0.00 6.52
N VAL A 2 -16.13 1.21 5.99
CA VAL A 2 -14.99 1.48 5.11
C VAL A 2 -13.78 1.83 5.99
N GLN A 3 -12.76 0.97 6.04
CA GLN A 3 -11.48 1.32 6.67
C GLN A 3 -10.85 2.49 5.89
N ARG A 4 -10.53 3.57 6.61
CA ARG A 4 -9.90 4.77 6.06
C ARG A 4 -8.43 4.49 5.77
N ALA A 5 -7.95 5.02 4.65
CA ALA A 5 -6.54 4.95 4.26
C ALA A 5 -5.99 6.38 4.17
N GLN A 6 -4.81 6.59 4.73
CA GLN A 6 -4.04 7.83 4.65
C GLN A 6 -2.77 7.56 3.85
N TYR A 7 -2.36 8.55 3.07
CA TYR A 7 -1.15 8.47 2.25
C TYR A 7 -0.39 9.77 2.46
N TYR A 8 0.87 9.67 2.87
CA TYR A 8 1.68 10.83 3.22
C TYR A 8 3.16 10.57 2.95
N LEU A 9 3.93 11.65 2.93
CA LEU A 9 5.39 11.61 2.84
C LEU A 9 5.99 11.54 4.23
N LEU A 10 7.01 10.72 4.38
CA LEU A 10 7.86 10.66 5.56
C LEU A 10 9.26 11.11 5.14
N GLY A 11 9.59 12.37 5.46
CA GLY A 11 10.80 13.01 4.95
C GLY A 11 10.75 13.20 3.43
N GLU A 12 11.92 13.15 2.79
CA GLU A 12 12.07 13.42 1.35
C GLU A 12 12.07 12.16 0.49
N ARG A 13 12.11 10.97 1.10
CA ARG A 13 12.39 9.72 0.38
C ARG A 13 11.46 8.56 0.73
N ALA A 14 10.42 8.78 1.52
CA ALA A 14 9.50 7.71 1.85
C ALA A 14 8.04 8.13 1.64
N ILE A 15 7.28 7.24 1.01
CA ILE A 15 5.83 7.32 0.92
C ILE A 15 5.26 6.28 1.87
N VAL A 16 4.32 6.69 2.72
CA VAL A 16 3.65 5.80 3.66
C VAL A 16 2.17 5.73 3.31
N LEU A 17 1.66 4.51 3.16
CA LEU A 17 0.23 4.20 3.27
C LEU A 17 -0.04 3.75 4.70
N GLU A 18 -1.05 4.31 5.36
CA GLU A 18 -1.52 3.86 6.67
C GLU A 18 -3.02 3.58 6.65
N LEU A 19 -3.41 2.43 7.19
CA LEU A 19 -4.79 2.02 7.37
C LEU A 19 -5.22 2.28 8.81
N ALA A 20 -6.38 2.92 8.97
CA ALA A 20 -6.95 3.18 10.29
C ALA A 20 -7.23 1.86 11.04
N PRO A 21 -7.03 1.81 12.37
CA PRO A 21 -7.37 0.65 13.19
C PRO A 21 -8.88 0.30 13.07
N PRO A 22 -9.27 -0.95 13.41
CA PRO A 22 -8.45 -2.03 13.96
C PRO A 22 -7.60 -2.75 12.91
N VAL A 23 -6.52 -3.41 13.37
CA VAL A 23 -5.75 -4.35 12.55
C VAL A 23 -6.62 -5.58 12.28
N THR A 24 -6.81 -5.91 11.00
CA THR A 24 -7.59 -7.09 10.59
C THR A 24 -6.83 -7.86 9.52
N LEU A 25 -7.01 -9.18 9.46
CA LEU A 25 -6.39 -10.00 8.42
C LEU A 25 -6.71 -9.52 6.99
N PRO A 26 -7.96 -9.11 6.65
CA PRO A 26 -8.24 -8.52 5.35
C PRO A 26 -7.47 -7.22 5.06
N SER A 27 -7.19 -6.41 6.08
CA SER A 27 -6.35 -5.21 5.96
C SER A 27 -4.89 -5.60 5.71
N GLN A 28 -4.39 -6.58 6.46
CA GLN A 28 -3.02 -7.08 6.31
C GLN A 28 -2.79 -7.70 4.92
N GLN A 29 -3.75 -8.49 4.41
CA GLN A 29 -3.68 -9.04 3.05
C GLN A 29 -3.63 -7.97 1.97
N ARG A 30 -4.26 -6.79 2.18
CA ARG A 30 -4.12 -5.66 1.26
C ARG A 30 -2.72 -5.08 1.30
N ILE A 31 -2.15 -4.93 2.49
CA ILE A 31 -0.77 -4.45 2.67
C ILE A 31 0.19 -5.41 1.96
N TRP A 32 0.05 -6.72 2.14
CA TRP A 32 0.89 -7.71 1.46
C TRP A 32 0.74 -7.67 -0.07
N ALA A 33 -0.49 -7.61 -0.59
CA ALA A 33 -0.71 -7.53 -2.03
C ALA A 33 -0.13 -6.23 -2.64
N LEU A 34 -0.15 -5.12 -1.90
CA LEU A 34 0.51 -3.89 -2.32
C LEU A 34 2.03 -4.02 -2.22
N ALA A 35 2.55 -4.64 -1.16
CA ALA A 35 3.98 -4.86 -0.99
C ALA A 35 4.56 -5.68 -2.15
N GLU A 36 3.93 -6.82 -2.49
CA GLU A 36 4.30 -7.64 -3.65
C GLU A 36 4.29 -6.83 -4.96
N LYS A 37 3.28 -5.99 -5.16
CA LYS A 37 3.17 -5.17 -6.37
C LYS A 37 4.29 -4.13 -6.48
N PHE A 38 4.73 -3.53 -5.38
CA PHE A 38 5.74 -2.48 -5.40
C PHE A 38 7.17 -2.97 -5.19
N ASN A 39 7.36 -4.25 -4.79
CA ASN A 39 8.68 -4.82 -4.52
C ASN A 39 9.66 -4.78 -5.71
N HIS A 40 9.13 -4.72 -6.93
CA HIS A 40 9.91 -4.66 -8.17
C HIS A 40 9.71 -3.35 -8.93
N HIS A 41 9.19 -2.31 -8.27
CA HIS A 41 8.92 -1.05 -8.92
C HIS A 41 10.22 -0.27 -9.17
N PRO A 42 10.47 0.25 -10.38
CA PRO A 42 11.76 0.84 -10.76
C PRO A 42 12.15 2.09 -9.95
N HIS A 43 11.18 2.76 -9.34
CA HIS A 43 11.41 3.96 -8.52
C HIS A 43 11.43 3.68 -7.02
N VAL A 44 11.20 2.43 -6.60
CA VAL A 44 11.20 2.00 -5.20
C VAL A 44 12.53 1.31 -4.91
N GLN A 45 13.23 1.79 -3.90
CA GLN A 45 14.45 1.19 -3.37
C GLN A 45 14.11 0.02 -2.45
N GLU A 46 13.12 0.21 -1.58
CA GLU A 46 12.75 -0.77 -0.57
C GLU A 46 11.25 -0.69 -0.26
N VAL A 47 10.65 -1.85 0.03
CA VAL A 47 9.27 -1.98 0.46
C VAL A 47 9.24 -2.57 1.87
N VAL A 48 8.72 -1.81 2.83
CA VAL A 48 8.65 -2.19 4.24
C VAL A 48 7.19 -2.31 4.68
N PRO A 49 6.60 -3.52 4.70
CA PRO A 49 5.25 -3.73 5.22
C PRO A 49 5.23 -3.77 6.75
N GLY A 50 4.32 -3.02 7.37
CA GLY A 50 4.00 -3.08 8.79
C GLY A 50 2.67 -3.78 9.08
N MET A 51 2.16 -3.61 10.30
CA MET A 51 0.87 -4.19 10.75
C MET A 51 -0.35 -3.46 10.17
N ASN A 52 -0.26 -2.14 9.98
CA ASN A 52 -1.33 -1.33 9.42
C ASN A 52 -0.83 -0.34 8.37
N ASN A 53 0.47 -0.35 8.08
CA ASN A 53 1.09 0.55 7.14
C ASN A 53 1.95 -0.18 6.11
N LEU A 54 2.28 0.53 5.04
CA LEU A 54 3.24 0.14 4.03
C LEU A 54 4.12 1.35 3.75
N THR A 55 5.42 1.21 3.93
CA THR A 55 6.40 2.26 3.61
C THR A 55 7.14 1.87 2.34
N LEU A 56 7.16 2.79 1.37
CA LEU A 56 7.96 2.69 0.14
C LEU A 56 9.11 3.68 0.23
N LEU A 57 10.34 3.18 0.28
CA LEU A 57 11.54 4.00 0.18
C LEU A 57 11.88 4.24 -1.29
N LEU A 58 12.21 5.47 -1.65
CA LEU A 58 12.42 5.91 -3.03
C LEU A 58 13.90 5.88 -3.41
N GLN A 59 14.18 5.46 -4.66
CA GLN A 59 15.54 5.51 -5.21
C GLN A 59 16.08 6.94 -5.30
N THR A 60 15.24 7.89 -5.73
CA THR A 60 15.58 9.32 -5.82
C THR A 60 14.56 10.20 -5.09
N PRO A 61 14.98 11.27 -4.39
CA PRO A 61 14.10 12.06 -3.53
C PRO A 61 13.09 12.97 -4.22
N GLN A 62 13.20 13.31 -5.51
CA GLN A 62 12.33 14.35 -6.08
C GLN A 62 11.65 14.03 -7.41
N ALA A 63 12.20 13.13 -8.24
CA ALA A 63 11.76 13.09 -9.63
C ALA A 63 10.28 12.73 -9.82
N ASP A 64 9.70 11.84 -8.99
CA ASP A 64 8.37 11.27 -9.28
C ASP A 64 7.51 10.98 -8.04
N ILE A 65 7.74 11.67 -6.92
CA ILE A 65 7.02 11.40 -5.67
C ILE A 65 5.51 11.46 -5.84
N ALA A 66 5.00 12.53 -6.48
CA ALA A 66 3.58 12.72 -6.68
C ALA A 66 2.97 11.62 -7.57
N ALA A 67 3.68 11.23 -8.63
CA ALA A 67 3.26 10.16 -9.52
C ALA A 67 3.21 8.82 -8.79
N LEU A 68 4.22 8.49 -7.99
CA LEU A 68 4.25 7.24 -7.23
C LEU A 68 3.18 7.20 -6.12
N LEU A 69 2.93 8.34 -5.47
CA LEU A 69 1.87 8.48 -4.49
C LEU A 69 0.51 8.18 -5.12
N GLU A 70 0.22 8.74 -6.29
CA GLU A 70 -1.02 8.44 -7.02
C GLU A 70 -1.08 6.98 -7.48
N GLN A 71 0.01 6.41 -7.98
CA GLN A 71 0.05 4.98 -8.32
C GLN A 71 -0.26 4.08 -7.11
N LEU A 72 0.26 4.42 -5.93
CA LEU A 72 -0.02 3.71 -4.68
C LEU A 72 -1.51 3.85 -4.28
N ARG A 73 -2.08 5.04 -4.41
CA ARG A 73 -3.52 5.28 -4.15
C ARG A 73 -4.40 4.48 -5.10
N GLU A 74 -4.03 4.40 -6.37
CA GLU A 74 -4.73 3.66 -7.43
C GLU A 74 -4.69 2.16 -7.17
N ALA A 75 -3.49 1.65 -6.87
CA ALA A 75 -3.28 0.27 -6.48
C ALA A 75 -4.10 -0.09 -5.24
N GLY A 76 -4.11 0.76 -4.22
CA GLY A 76 -4.93 0.58 -3.01
C GLY A 76 -6.42 0.46 -3.33
N ARG A 77 -6.95 1.30 -4.23
CA ARG A 77 -8.34 1.20 -4.71
C ARG A 77 -8.60 -0.11 -5.45
N ALA A 78 -7.67 -0.56 -6.30
CA ALA A 78 -7.79 -1.81 -7.06
C ALA A 78 -7.77 -3.05 -6.16
N VAL A 79 -6.82 -3.14 -5.23
CA VAL A 79 -6.72 -4.27 -4.27
C VAL A 79 -7.95 -4.32 -3.36
N LYS A 80 -8.47 -3.16 -2.92
CA LYS A 80 -9.72 -3.11 -2.15
C LYS A 80 -10.91 -3.69 -2.93
N ARG A 81 -11.04 -3.41 -4.23
CA ARG A 81 -12.07 -4.01 -5.10
C ARG A 81 -11.88 -5.52 -5.23
N TRP A 82 -10.64 -5.97 -5.38
CA TRP A 82 -10.31 -7.39 -5.47
C TRP A 82 -10.65 -8.16 -4.18
N CYS A 83 -10.27 -7.65 -3.00
CA CYS A 83 -10.63 -8.28 -1.72
C CYS A 83 -12.15 -8.38 -1.53
N ARG A 84 -12.92 -7.37 -1.96
CA ARG A 84 -14.40 -7.42 -1.91
C ARG A 84 -14.97 -8.53 -2.80
N ARG A 85 -14.33 -8.82 -3.94
CA ARG A 85 -14.77 -9.89 -4.87
C ARG A 85 -14.35 -11.28 -4.39
N ARG A 86 -13.17 -11.42 -3.78
CA ARG A 86 -12.67 -12.71 -3.23
C ARG A 86 -13.19 -13.08 -1.84
N ALA A 87 -13.86 -12.17 -1.11
CA ALA A 87 -14.56 -12.52 0.14
C ALA A 87 -15.65 -13.60 -0.02
N ARG A 88 -15.94 -14.03 -1.26
CA ARG A 88 -16.84 -15.16 -1.56
C ARG A 88 -16.15 -16.54 -1.60
N TRP A 89 -14.82 -16.61 -1.72
CA TRP A 89 -14.09 -17.89 -1.81
C TRP A 89 -12.64 -17.75 -1.32
N ARG A 90 -12.32 -18.33 -0.16
CA ARG A 90 -11.04 -18.98 0.20
C ARG A 90 -11.00 -19.34 1.69
N PHE A 91 -11.72 -20.41 2.03
CA PHE A 91 -11.24 -21.44 2.94
C PHE A 91 -11.40 -22.76 2.19
N ARG A 92 -10.36 -23.16 1.47
CA ARG A 92 -10.12 -24.54 1.07
C ARG A 92 -8.63 -24.71 0.92
#